data_AF-A0A535K8L7-F1
#
_entry.id   AF-A0A535K8L7-F1
#
_cell.length_a   1.000
_cell.length_b   1.000
_cell.length_c   1.000
_cell.angle_alpha   90.00
_cell.angle_beta   90.00
_cell.angle_gamma   90.00
#
_symmetry.space_group_name_H-M   'P 1'
#
loop_
_entity.id
_entity.type
_entity.pdbx_description
1 polymer ?
#
loop_
_entity_poly.entity_id
_entity_poly.type
_entity_poly.pdbx_seq_one_letter_code
_entity_poly.pdbx_strand_id
1 'polypeptide(L)'
;GRAERLPFPDESFDHLTFTYLLRYVDDPAAVMRELARVVRPGGRIAALDFGVPPNPWLRALWRLYTRTGLPLIGRAISERWASVGAFLSGSIERFNAAHTQDDLDRYWRDAGFIDVRSSRMSFGAGVVMSGVKDGATEGPRAAEGSPPDGGWGYRRVERVSVAPARTQPSVMPAAGGAAFYALQPGGLRDYWTLLHPPYTLWHLSYILLGAALAPMPDPRVVAGALLAFFLAVGVAAHSFDELRGRPLGTHIPSAILVTLGSIGLLAAVALGLIAASTLGPWFLALVAVGAVLVVLYAFEVPLVHSDLGFALAWGGFPVIATAAAVGAPAVATVAAAFGASLLSLAQRTLSTPVRRIRRKAVEVRGEVRYADGSTDPLDASRLIAAPEAALRLLWLAMVAISIGSLLARWSSL
;
A
#
# COMPACT_ATOMS: atom_id res chain seq x y z
N GLY A 1 -24.36 -7.68 26.15
CA GLY A 1 -24.11 -6.38 26.79
C GLY A 1 -24.71 -5.27 25.93
N ARG A 2 -24.90 -4.07 26.49
CA ARG A 2 -25.35 -2.88 25.76
C ARG A 2 -24.20 -1.87 25.74
N ALA A 3 -23.95 -1.21 24.60
CA ALA A 3 -22.86 -0.24 24.50
C ALA A 3 -23.12 1.00 25.36
N GLU A 4 -24.39 1.29 25.64
CA GLU A 4 -24.90 2.35 26.50
C GLU A 4 -24.77 2.01 28.00
N ARG A 5 -24.36 0.78 28.33
CA ARG A 5 -24.15 0.34 29.72
C ARG A 5 -23.08 -0.74 29.81
N LEU A 6 -21.84 -0.31 29.92
CA LEU A 6 -20.67 -1.14 30.07
C LEU A 6 -20.57 -1.71 31.50
N PRO A 7 -20.17 -2.97 31.66
CA PRO A 7 -20.05 -3.62 32.96
C PRO A 7 -18.74 -3.26 33.67
N PHE A 8 -18.29 -2.01 33.54
CA PHE A 8 -17.07 -1.50 34.17
C PHE A 8 -17.44 -0.35 35.12
N PRO A 9 -16.77 -0.25 36.28
CA PRO A 9 -16.87 0.93 37.14
C PRO A 9 -16.45 2.22 36.43
N ASP A 10 -16.82 3.35 36.99
CA ASP A 10 -16.37 4.66 36.54
C ASP A 10 -14.83 4.71 36.57
N GLU A 11 -14.23 5.44 35.64
CA GLU A 11 -12.79 5.74 35.65
C GLU A 11 -11.87 4.51 35.71
N SER A 12 -12.29 3.43 35.07
CA SER A 12 -11.56 2.16 35.04
C SER A 12 -10.35 2.17 34.11
N PHE A 13 -10.34 3.01 33.07
CA PHE A 13 -9.35 2.96 31.99
C PHE A 13 -8.60 4.29 31.79
N ASP A 14 -7.28 4.23 31.64
CA ASP A 14 -6.44 5.38 31.27
C ASP A 14 -6.61 5.76 29.78
N HIS A 15 -6.85 4.76 28.94
CA HIS A 15 -7.02 4.92 27.50
C HIS A 15 -8.12 4.01 26.96
N LEU A 16 -8.86 4.49 25.96
CA LEU A 16 -9.92 3.73 25.30
C LEU A 16 -9.81 3.84 23.78
N THR A 17 -10.01 2.72 23.09
CA THR A 17 -10.18 2.74 21.64
C THR A 17 -11.41 1.96 21.23
N PHE A 18 -12.07 2.41 20.15
CA PHE A 18 -13.12 1.64 19.50
C PHE A 18 -13.02 1.76 17.99
N THR A 19 -13.47 0.73 17.29
CA THR A 19 -13.55 0.73 15.83
C THR A 19 -14.95 0.36 15.41
N TYR A 20 -15.50 1.11 14.45
CA TYR A 20 -16.70 0.72 13.73
C TYR A 20 -17.93 0.48 14.61
N LEU A 21 -18.12 1.31 15.65
CA LEU A 21 -19.09 1.09 16.70
C LEU A 21 -20.38 1.90 16.51
N LEU A 22 -20.26 3.20 16.28
CA LEU A 22 -21.37 4.14 16.50
C LEU A 22 -22.54 3.93 15.51
N ARG A 23 -22.29 3.30 14.36
CA ARG A 23 -23.34 2.96 13.40
C ARG A 23 -24.23 1.77 13.81
N TYR A 24 -23.86 1.03 14.85
CA TYR A 24 -24.59 -0.16 15.31
C TYR A 24 -25.36 0.06 16.60
N VAL A 25 -25.40 1.29 17.08
CA VAL A 25 -26.07 1.67 18.34
C VAL A 25 -27.18 2.65 18.02
N ASP A 26 -28.24 2.60 18.82
CA ASP A 26 -29.43 3.43 18.59
C ASP A 26 -29.20 4.88 19.00
N ASP A 27 -28.45 5.11 20.09
CA ASP A 27 -28.09 6.45 20.59
C ASP A 27 -26.56 6.60 20.70
N PRO A 28 -25.89 7.09 19.64
CA PRO A 28 -24.45 7.35 19.65
C PRO A 28 -24.02 8.32 20.75
N ALA A 29 -24.86 9.29 21.14
CA ALA A 29 -24.53 10.26 22.17
C ALA A 29 -24.55 9.61 23.56
N ALA A 30 -25.51 8.72 23.85
CA ALA A 30 -25.51 7.93 25.07
C ALA A 30 -24.29 7.02 25.16
N VAL A 31 -23.90 6.38 24.06
CA VAL A 31 -22.67 5.57 24.02
C VAL A 31 -21.44 6.42 24.29
N MET A 32 -21.33 7.62 23.70
CA MET A 32 -20.19 8.51 23.99
C MET A 32 -20.12 8.92 25.47
N ARG A 33 -21.27 9.19 26.12
CA ARG A 33 -21.32 9.45 27.57
C ARG A 33 -20.88 8.24 28.39
N GLU A 34 -21.30 7.05 28.01
CA GLU A 34 -20.91 5.82 28.69
C GLU A 34 -19.42 5.49 28.51
N LEU A 35 -18.86 5.74 27.32
CA LEU A 35 -17.42 5.64 27.08
C LEU A 35 -16.64 6.67 27.91
N ALA A 36 -17.15 7.89 28.07
CA ALA A 36 -16.54 8.89 28.93
C ALA A 36 -16.58 8.49 30.42
N ARG A 37 -17.66 7.88 30.90
CA ARG A 37 -17.80 7.41 32.28
C ARG A 37 -16.66 6.48 32.69
N VAL A 38 -16.33 5.50 31.84
CA VAL A 38 -15.32 4.48 32.14
C VAL A 38 -13.87 4.95 31.94
N VAL A 39 -13.64 6.10 31.31
CA VAL A 39 -12.31 6.67 31.09
C VAL A 39 -11.94 7.58 32.27
N ARG A 40 -10.68 7.55 32.73
CA ARG A 40 -10.18 8.45 33.78
C ARG A 40 -10.06 9.89 33.30
N PRO A 41 -10.20 10.91 34.16
CA PRO A 41 -9.85 12.29 33.83
C PRO A 41 -8.42 12.38 33.28
N GLY A 42 -8.21 13.14 32.20
CA GLY A 42 -6.94 13.17 31.46
C GLY A 42 -6.67 11.95 30.56
N GLY A 43 -7.53 10.93 30.62
CA GLY A 43 -7.45 9.74 29.77
C GLY A 43 -7.74 10.05 28.31
N ARG A 44 -7.14 9.25 27.41
CA ARG A 44 -7.23 9.47 25.95
C ARG A 44 -8.18 8.49 25.29
N ILE A 45 -8.99 8.97 24.36
CA ILE A 45 -9.86 8.15 23.52
C ILE A 45 -9.50 8.30 22.04
N ALA A 46 -9.54 7.21 21.28
CA ALA A 46 -9.39 7.23 19.83
C ALA A 46 -10.39 6.28 19.14
N ALA A 47 -10.93 6.73 18.03
CA ALA A 47 -11.95 6.00 17.27
C ALA A 47 -11.63 5.96 15.78
N LEU A 48 -12.02 4.86 15.14
CA LEU A 48 -12.05 4.73 13.68
C LEU A 48 -13.46 4.32 13.25
N ASP A 49 -14.12 5.11 12.40
CA ASP A 49 -15.40 4.73 11.81
C ASP A 49 -15.47 5.05 10.30
N PHE A 50 -16.56 4.64 9.66
CA PHE A 50 -16.78 4.89 8.24
C PHE A 50 -17.29 6.30 7.96
N GLY A 51 -16.67 6.93 6.98
CA GLY A 51 -17.16 8.17 6.37
C GLY A 51 -17.73 7.93 4.98
N VAL A 52 -18.34 8.97 4.42
CA VAL A 52 -18.70 9.04 3.00
C VAL A 52 -17.77 10.04 2.30
N PRO A 53 -17.13 9.67 1.18
CA PRO A 53 -16.27 10.59 0.43
C PRO A 53 -17.00 11.91 0.09
N PRO A 54 -16.43 13.08 0.43
CA PRO A 54 -17.08 14.37 0.17
C PRO A 54 -17.11 14.69 -1.33
N ASN A 55 -16.07 14.29 -2.08
CA ASN A 55 -16.00 14.50 -3.53
C ASN A 55 -17.04 13.63 -4.26
N PRO A 56 -17.89 14.21 -5.14
CA PRO A 56 -18.98 13.49 -5.80
C PRO A 56 -18.50 12.37 -6.73
N TRP A 57 -17.38 12.53 -7.42
CA TRP A 57 -16.80 11.51 -8.29
C TRP A 57 -16.26 10.32 -7.50
N LEU A 58 -15.51 10.61 -6.44
CA LEU A 58 -15.00 9.55 -5.55
C LEU A 58 -16.14 8.86 -4.80
N ARG A 59 -17.21 9.59 -4.46
CA ARG A 59 -18.43 9.02 -3.89
C ARG A 59 -19.14 8.10 -4.88
N ALA A 60 -19.20 8.45 -6.16
CA ALA A 60 -19.77 7.59 -7.19
C ALA A 60 -18.97 6.29 -7.36
N LEU A 61 -17.65 6.37 -7.42
CA LEU A 61 -16.76 5.19 -7.48
C LEU A 61 -16.87 4.34 -6.20
N TRP A 62 -16.89 4.98 -5.04
CA TRP A 62 -17.10 4.30 -3.76
C TRP A 62 -18.47 3.61 -3.69
N ARG A 63 -19.53 4.23 -4.21
CA ARG A 63 -20.87 3.61 -4.33
C ARG A 63 -20.84 2.42 -5.29
N LEU A 64 -20.20 2.53 -6.44
CA LEU A 64 -20.06 1.43 -7.39
C LEU A 64 -19.36 0.23 -6.74
N TYR A 65 -18.24 0.49 -6.06
CA TYR A 65 -17.51 -0.53 -5.31
C TYR A 65 -18.36 -1.13 -4.18
N THR A 66 -18.97 -0.31 -3.33
CA THR A 66 -19.67 -0.81 -2.13
C THR A 66 -21.05 -1.39 -2.39
N ARG A 67 -21.79 -0.87 -3.38
CA ARG A 67 -23.15 -1.35 -3.72
C ARG A 67 -23.16 -2.48 -4.75
N THR A 68 -22.11 -2.61 -5.56
CA THR A 68 -22.07 -3.61 -6.63
C THR A 68 -20.84 -4.51 -6.49
N GLY A 69 -19.65 -3.94 -6.36
CA GLY A 69 -18.41 -4.72 -6.22
C GLY A 69 -18.42 -5.65 -5.00
N LEU A 70 -18.65 -5.11 -3.80
CA LEU A 70 -18.65 -5.88 -2.56
C LEU A 70 -19.68 -7.03 -2.54
N PRO A 71 -20.96 -6.82 -2.93
CA PRO A 71 -21.91 -7.93 -3.03
C PRO A 71 -21.53 -9.01 -4.04
N LEU A 72 -20.99 -8.62 -5.21
CA LEU A 72 -20.57 -9.58 -6.23
C LEU A 72 -19.37 -10.42 -5.78
N ILE A 73 -18.35 -9.77 -5.19
CA ILE A 73 -17.20 -10.46 -4.59
C ILE A 73 -17.69 -11.36 -3.45
N GLY A 74 -18.58 -10.85 -2.59
CA GLY A 74 -19.17 -11.62 -1.50
C GLY A 74 -19.90 -12.87 -2.01
N ARG A 75 -20.68 -12.75 -3.10
CA ARG A 75 -21.39 -13.86 -3.73
C ARG A 75 -20.47 -14.94 -4.27
N ALA A 76 -19.28 -14.58 -4.75
CA ALA A 76 -18.27 -15.54 -5.15
C ALA A 76 -17.71 -16.36 -3.98
N ILE A 77 -17.84 -15.87 -2.73
CA ILE A 77 -17.46 -16.58 -1.51
C ILE A 77 -18.66 -17.36 -0.95
N SER A 78 -19.77 -16.68 -0.68
CA SER A 78 -21.04 -17.29 -0.26
C SER A 78 -22.21 -16.30 -0.30
N GLU A 79 -23.45 -16.80 -0.26
CA GLU A 79 -24.65 -15.94 -0.16
C GLU A 79 -24.66 -15.07 1.10
N ARG A 80 -24.11 -15.57 2.21
CA ARG A 80 -23.99 -14.80 3.47
C ARG A 80 -23.01 -13.63 3.31
N TRP A 81 -21.92 -13.81 2.56
CA TRP A 81 -20.99 -12.71 2.31
C TRP A 81 -21.56 -11.68 1.34
N ALA A 82 -22.38 -12.11 0.36
CA ALA A 82 -23.11 -11.19 -0.50
C ALA A 82 -24.05 -10.27 0.29
N SER A 83 -24.79 -10.82 1.28
CA SER A 83 -25.71 -10.04 2.10
C SER A 83 -24.99 -9.05 3.01
N VAL A 84 -23.83 -9.41 3.58
CA VAL A 84 -22.97 -8.50 4.35
C VAL A 84 -22.50 -7.33 3.48
N GLY A 85 -22.01 -7.61 2.26
CA GLY A 85 -21.60 -6.58 1.32
C GLY A 85 -22.73 -5.61 0.96
N ALA A 86 -23.93 -6.15 0.71
CA ALA A 86 -25.11 -5.35 0.35
C ALA A 86 -25.59 -4.48 1.52
N PHE A 87 -25.53 -4.99 2.74
CA PHE A 87 -25.91 -4.27 3.95
C PHE A 87 -24.95 -3.10 4.26
N LEU A 88 -23.65 -3.31 4.09
CA LEU A 88 -22.61 -2.40 4.57
C LEU A 88 -22.74 -1.00 3.97
N SER A 89 -22.86 -0.89 2.64
CA SER A 89 -22.96 0.41 1.94
C SER A 89 -24.14 1.24 2.45
N GLY A 90 -25.33 0.62 2.50
CA GLY A 90 -26.54 1.30 2.97
C GLY A 90 -26.46 1.71 4.44
N SER A 91 -25.82 0.90 5.28
CA SER A 91 -25.63 1.22 6.71
C SER A 91 -24.76 2.47 6.90
N ILE A 92 -23.66 2.58 6.15
CA ILE A 92 -22.71 3.71 6.25
C ILE A 92 -23.39 5.01 5.81
N GLU A 93 -24.10 4.97 4.68
CA GLU A 93 -24.78 6.15 4.16
C GLU A 93 -25.92 6.62 5.07
N ARG A 94 -26.75 5.70 5.57
CA ARG A 94 -27.83 6.06 6.50
C ARG A 94 -27.29 6.69 7.78
N PHE A 95 -26.24 6.11 8.36
CA PHE A 95 -25.63 6.66 9.56
C PHE A 95 -25.04 8.05 9.32
N ASN A 96 -24.24 8.24 8.26
CA ASN A 96 -23.64 9.54 7.94
C ASN A 96 -24.67 10.60 7.50
N ALA A 97 -25.84 10.19 7.02
CA ALA A 97 -26.95 11.10 6.73
C ALA A 97 -27.71 11.52 7.99
N ALA A 98 -27.85 10.62 8.96
CA ALA A 98 -28.51 10.90 10.24
C ALA A 98 -27.59 11.63 11.24
N HIS A 99 -26.29 11.39 11.16
CA HIS A 99 -25.27 11.95 12.05
C HIS A 99 -24.14 12.53 11.20
N THR A 100 -24.18 13.85 11.03
CA THR A 100 -23.11 14.54 10.32
C THR A 100 -21.81 14.50 11.13
N GLN A 101 -20.68 14.82 10.49
CA GLN A 101 -19.42 14.91 11.22
C GLN A 101 -19.49 15.92 12.37
N ASP A 102 -20.20 17.03 12.17
CA ASP A 102 -20.36 18.08 13.18
C ASP A 102 -21.20 17.58 14.37
N ASP A 103 -22.18 16.72 14.13
CA ASP A 103 -22.95 16.06 15.19
C ASP A 103 -22.07 15.11 16.00
N LEU A 104 -21.23 14.31 15.32
CA LEU A 104 -20.29 13.42 16.00
C LEU A 104 -19.29 14.20 16.84
N ASP A 105 -18.71 15.28 16.30
CA ASP A 105 -17.80 16.15 17.04
C ASP A 105 -18.51 16.77 18.27
N ARG A 106 -19.79 17.12 18.14
CA ARG A 106 -20.62 17.60 19.26
C ARG A 106 -20.84 16.52 20.32
N TYR A 107 -21.18 15.29 19.93
CA TYR A 107 -21.36 14.18 20.87
C TYR A 107 -20.11 13.90 21.72
N TRP A 108 -18.92 14.06 21.14
CA TRP A 108 -17.67 13.94 21.88
C TRP A 108 -17.50 15.06 22.91
N ARG A 109 -17.75 16.31 22.52
CA ARG A 109 -17.65 17.46 23.44
C ARG A 109 -18.67 17.38 24.57
N ASP A 110 -19.93 17.05 24.25
CA ASP A 110 -21.02 16.93 25.22
C ASP A 110 -20.79 15.77 26.21
N ALA A 111 -20.00 14.76 25.82
CA ALA A 111 -19.58 13.67 26.69
C ALA A 111 -18.41 14.04 27.63
N GLY A 112 -17.87 15.26 27.53
CA GLY A 112 -16.76 15.72 28.37
C GLY A 112 -15.37 15.45 27.78
N PHE A 113 -15.26 15.22 26.47
CA PHE A 113 -13.96 15.17 25.81
C PHE A 113 -13.54 16.55 25.28
N ILE A 114 -12.32 16.95 25.61
CA ILE A 114 -11.62 18.14 25.10
C ILE A 114 -10.57 17.73 24.05
N ASP A 115 -10.01 18.71 23.34
CA ASP A 115 -9.06 18.50 22.24
C ASP A 115 -9.59 17.51 21.17
N VAL A 116 -10.89 17.56 20.89
CA VAL A 116 -11.54 16.70 19.90
C VAL A 116 -10.99 17.02 18.52
N ARG A 117 -10.38 16.02 17.87
CA ARG A 117 -9.83 16.11 16.52
C ARG A 117 -10.46 15.05 15.65
N SER A 118 -10.86 15.41 14.44
CA SER A 118 -11.37 14.51 13.41
C SER A 118 -10.49 14.60 12.15
N SER A 119 -10.15 13.45 11.57
CA SER A 119 -9.32 13.35 10.36
C SER A 119 -9.92 12.35 9.38
N ARG A 120 -10.08 12.78 8.12
CA ARG A 120 -10.61 11.94 7.05
C ARG A 120 -9.47 11.18 6.37
N MET A 121 -9.63 9.87 6.27
CA MET A 121 -8.71 8.96 5.58
C MET A 121 -9.36 8.38 4.32
N SER A 122 -8.53 7.81 3.44
CA SER A 122 -9.00 7.10 2.24
C SER A 122 -10.01 7.92 1.42
N PHE A 123 -9.64 9.18 1.14
CA PHE A 123 -10.47 10.16 0.44
C PHE A 123 -11.83 10.46 1.09
N GLY A 124 -11.94 10.24 2.40
CA GLY A 124 -13.15 10.49 3.19
C GLY A 124 -14.02 9.27 3.47
N ALA A 125 -13.62 8.08 3.01
CA ALA A 125 -14.33 6.83 3.31
C ALA A 125 -14.08 6.31 4.74
N GLY A 126 -13.02 6.78 5.41
CA GLY A 126 -12.75 6.52 6.82
C GLY A 126 -12.59 7.81 7.60
N VAL A 127 -12.96 7.80 8.87
CA VAL A 127 -12.79 8.92 9.79
C VAL A 127 -12.11 8.42 11.06
N VAL A 128 -11.01 9.05 11.44
CA VAL A 128 -10.35 8.86 12.72
C VAL A 128 -10.66 10.04 13.62
N MET A 129 -11.12 9.77 14.84
CA MET A 129 -11.40 10.79 15.85
C MET A 129 -10.59 10.53 17.12
N SER A 130 -10.17 11.58 17.80
CA SER A 130 -9.49 11.47 19.10
C SER A 130 -9.82 12.63 20.01
N GLY A 131 -9.63 12.43 21.31
CA GLY A 131 -9.91 13.42 22.35
C GLY A 131 -9.34 13.00 23.71
N VAL A 132 -9.42 13.91 24.68
CA VAL A 132 -8.95 13.72 26.06
C VAL A 132 -10.11 14.00 27.01
N LYS A 133 -10.33 13.17 28.02
CA LYS A 133 -11.39 13.42 29.02
C LYS A 133 -11.03 14.63 29.89
N ASP A 134 -11.95 15.56 30.02
CA ASP A 134 -11.80 16.74 30.87
C ASP A 134 -11.66 16.36 32.36
N GLY A 135 -11.04 17.23 33.16
CA GLY A 135 -10.79 17.00 34.59
C GLY A 135 -9.34 16.65 34.95
N ALA A 136 -8.37 16.97 34.09
CA ALA A 136 -6.96 16.93 34.47
C ALA A 136 -6.67 18.00 35.54
N THR A 137 -6.57 17.61 36.81
CA THR A 137 -5.94 18.41 37.85
C THR A 137 -4.46 18.64 37.47
N GLU A 138 -4.14 19.91 37.16
CA GLU A 138 -2.82 20.52 36.99
C GLU A 138 -1.64 19.60 36.60
N GLY A 139 -1.41 19.50 35.29
CA GLY A 139 -0.10 19.29 34.66
C GLY A 139 0.15 20.42 33.65
N PRO A 140 1.40 20.84 33.40
CA PRO A 140 1.73 22.20 32.97
C PRO A 140 0.97 22.64 31.71
N ARG A 141 0.22 23.74 31.86
CA ARG A 141 -0.45 24.46 30.78
C ARG A 141 0.56 24.77 29.68
N ALA A 142 0.33 24.19 28.49
CA ALA A 142 0.97 24.70 27.29
C ALA A 142 0.47 26.13 27.06
N ALA A 143 1.42 27.07 27.06
CA ALA A 143 1.18 28.50 26.88
C ALA A 143 0.26 28.80 25.69
N GLU A 144 -0.59 29.80 25.88
CA GLU A 144 -1.44 30.41 24.86
C GLU A 144 -0.63 30.80 23.63
N GLY A 145 -1.13 30.37 22.47
CA GLY A 145 -0.65 30.77 21.17
C GLY A 145 -1.61 30.22 20.12
N SER A 146 -2.48 31.09 19.61
CA SER A 146 -3.40 30.78 18.50
C SER A 146 -2.63 30.20 17.31
N PRO A 147 -3.07 29.09 16.68
CA PRO A 147 -2.39 28.57 15.49
C PRO A 147 -2.89 29.28 14.23
N PRO A 148 -2.00 29.64 13.28
CA PRO A 148 -2.41 29.81 11.90
C PRO A 148 -2.54 28.43 11.24
N ASP A 149 -3.67 28.20 10.61
CA ASP A 149 -3.97 27.26 9.51
C ASP A 149 -3.53 25.78 9.62
N GLY A 150 -4.52 24.92 9.90
CA GLY A 150 -4.87 23.78 9.03
C GLY A 150 -3.92 22.58 8.86
N GLY A 151 -2.80 22.47 9.57
CA GLY A 151 -1.83 21.38 9.41
C GLY A 151 -1.57 20.57 10.67
N TRP A 152 -1.55 19.23 10.56
CA TRP A 152 -1.04 18.32 11.59
C TRP A 152 0.47 18.54 11.81
N GLY A 153 0.83 19.46 12.71
CA GLY A 153 2.20 19.62 13.21
C GLY A 153 2.47 18.72 14.40
N TYR A 154 3.42 17.80 14.28
CA TYR A 154 3.97 17.05 15.41
C TYR A 154 4.63 18.03 16.40
N ARG A 155 4.05 18.22 17.58
CA ARG A 155 4.71 18.92 18.69
C ARG A 155 5.62 17.91 19.41
N ARG A 156 6.93 18.13 19.30
CA ARG A 156 7.99 17.34 19.96
C ARG A 156 7.78 17.42 21.48
N VAL A 157 7.53 16.27 22.11
CA VAL A 157 7.53 16.15 23.57
C VAL A 157 8.97 16.34 24.06
N GLU A 158 9.22 17.34 24.89
CA GLU A 158 10.52 17.51 25.54
C GLU A 158 10.79 16.32 26.46
N ARG A 159 12.00 15.76 26.35
CA ARG A 159 12.45 14.67 27.21
C ARG A 159 12.51 15.14 28.65
N VAL A 160 11.81 14.42 29.53
CA VAL A 160 12.14 14.39 30.95
C VAL A 160 13.61 13.96 31.09
N SER A 161 14.43 14.83 31.69
CA SER A 161 15.85 14.60 31.92
C SER A 161 16.04 13.54 33.01
N VAL A 162 16.32 12.30 32.61
CA VAL A 162 16.90 11.29 33.50
C VAL A 162 18.42 11.49 33.51
N ALA A 163 19.01 11.51 34.70
CA ALA A 163 20.46 11.72 34.91
C ALA A 163 21.31 10.77 34.03
N PRO A 164 22.45 11.24 33.48
CA PRO A 164 23.16 10.50 32.44
C PRO A 164 23.85 9.26 33.04
N ALA A 165 23.38 8.08 32.63
CA ALA A 165 24.18 6.88 32.70
C ALA A 165 25.40 7.04 31.78
N ARG A 166 26.55 6.57 32.27
CA ARG A 166 27.91 6.65 31.70
C ARG A 166 27.94 6.75 30.17
N THR A 167 28.66 7.77 29.70
CA THR A 167 29.03 8.04 28.31
C THR A 167 29.28 6.77 27.48
N GLN A 168 28.31 6.40 26.65
CA GLN A 168 28.57 5.57 25.48
C GLN A 168 29.21 6.44 24.39
N PRO A 169 30.19 5.92 23.64
CA PRO A 169 30.75 6.63 22.49
C PRO A 169 29.64 6.93 21.48
N SER A 170 29.67 8.14 20.91
CA SER A 170 28.72 8.62 19.91
C SER A 170 28.62 7.63 18.74
N VAL A 171 27.53 6.89 18.69
CA VAL A 171 27.25 5.94 17.63
C VAL A 171 26.69 6.71 16.45
N MET A 172 27.39 6.69 15.31
CA MET A 172 26.85 7.18 14.06
C MET A 172 25.56 6.41 13.72
N PRO A 173 24.49 7.07 13.24
CA PRO A 173 23.28 6.39 12.81
C PRO A 173 23.61 5.33 11.76
N ALA A 174 22.94 4.18 11.82
CA ALA A 174 23.14 3.08 10.88
C ALA A 174 23.12 3.63 9.44
N ALA A 175 24.25 3.48 8.74
CA ALA A 175 24.39 3.83 7.33
C ALA A 175 23.54 2.88 6.46
N GLY A 176 22.22 3.00 6.52
CA GLY A 176 21.28 2.35 5.62
C GLY A 176 21.11 3.19 4.37
N GLY A 177 22.12 3.21 3.49
CA GLY A 177 22.08 3.94 2.22
C GLY A 177 20.86 3.59 1.36
N ALA A 178 20.55 4.45 0.39
CA ALA A 178 19.49 4.24 -0.60
C ALA A 178 19.63 2.88 -1.32
N ALA A 179 18.56 2.39 -1.94
CA ALA A 179 18.63 1.18 -2.76
C ALA A 179 19.74 1.30 -3.83
N PHE A 180 20.32 0.20 -4.29
CA PHE A 180 21.51 0.24 -5.17
C PHE A 180 21.37 1.01 -6.49
N TYR A 181 20.14 1.26 -6.93
CA TYR A 181 19.78 2.00 -8.13
C TYR A 181 19.12 3.35 -7.82
N ALA A 182 18.82 3.61 -6.54
CA ALA A 182 18.21 4.86 -6.12
C ALA A 182 19.28 5.96 -6.13
N LEU A 183 18.96 7.06 -6.80
CA LEU A 183 19.82 8.23 -6.86
C LEU A 183 19.52 9.16 -5.67
N GLN A 184 20.47 10.06 -5.38
CA GLN A 184 20.23 11.12 -4.41
C GLN A 184 18.99 11.94 -4.82
N PRO A 185 18.06 12.22 -3.89
CA PRO A 185 16.79 12.88 -4.23
C PRO A 185 16.99 14.24 -4.89
N GLY A 186 16.08 14.58 -5.81
CA GLY A 186 15.99 15.90 -6.44
C GLY A 186 15.97 15.88 -7.98
N GLY A 187 15.09 16.71 -8.55
CA GLY A 187 15.00 16.93 -10.00
C GLY A 187 14.69 15.65 -10.79
N LEU A 188 15.40 15.43 -11.90
CA LEU A 188 15.22 14.25 -12.77
C LEU A 188 15.56 12.93 -12.08
N ARG A 189 16.37 12.96 -11.01
CA ARG A 189 16.79 11.76 -10.28
C ARG A 189 15.63 11.10 -9.54
N ASP A 190 14.66 11.89 -9.11
CA ASP A 190 13.45 11.36 -8.48
C ASP A 190 12.62 10.54 -9.46
N TYR A 191 12.54 10.96 -10.72
CA TYR A 191 11.84 10.22 -11.76
C TYR A 191 12.58 8.92 -12.12
N TRP A 192 13.92 8.94 -12.15
CA TRP A 192 14.70 7.71 -12.30
C TRP A 192 14.44 6.72 -11.15
N THR A 193 14.48 7.21 -9.90
CA THR A 193 14.20 6.37 -8.72
C THR A 193 12.75 5.86 -8.73
N LEU A 194 11.80 6.70 -9.15
CA LEU A 194 10.38 6.34 -9.31
C LEU A 194 10.20 5.18 -10.30
N LEU A 195 10.91 5.19 -11.42
CA LEU A 195 10.85 4.11 -12.42
C LEU A 195 11.36 2.77 -11.89
N HIS A 196 12.05 2.74 -10.75
CA HIS A 196 12.56 1.51 -10.15
C HIS A 196 13.32 0.59 -11.14
N PRO A 197 14.31 1.10 -11.91
CA PRO A 197 14.65 0.54 -13.23
C PRO A 197 15.04 -0.95 -13.24
N PRO A 198 15.85 -1.48 -12.28
CA PRO A 198 16.15 -2.91 -12.25
C PRO A 198 14.90 -3.79 -12.10
N TYR A 199 13.94 -3.38 -11.28
CA TYR A 199 12.72 -4.13 -11.05
C TYR A 199 11.71 -3.94 -12.19
N THR A 200 11.63 -2.75 -12.78
CA THR A 200 10.83 -2.55 -14.00
C THR A 200 11.35 -3.40 -15.14
N LEU A 201 12.67 -3.39 -15.39
CA LEU A 201 13.29 -4.21 -16.42
C LEU A 201 13.11 -5.71 -16.13
N TRP A 202 13.17 -6.12 -14.86
CA TRP A 202 12.82 -7.48 -14.46
C TRP A 202 11.39 -7.83 -14.89
N HIS A 203 10.39 -7.03 -14.52
CA HIS A 203 9.00 -7.34 -14.88
C HIS A 203 8.75 -7.25 -16.39
N LEU A 204 9.39 -6.33 -17.11
CA LEU A 204 9.33 -6.26 -18.57
C LEU A 204 9.98 -7.46 -19.25
N SER A 205 10.98 -8.09 -18.63
CA SER A 205 11.58 -9.31 -19.18
C SER A 205 10.59 -10.47 -19.26
N TYR A 206 9.56 -10.51 -18.39
CA TYR A 206 8.50 -11.50 -18.46
C TYR A 206 7.61 -11.33 -19.70
N ILE A 207 7.49 -10.12 -20.24
CA ILE A 207 6.84 -9.86 -21.53
C ILE A 207 7.63 -10.53 -22.64
N LEU A 208 8.96 -10.32 -22.65
CA LEU A 208 9.85 -10.94 -23.63
C LEU A 208 9.83 -12.47 -23.52
N LEU A 209 9.83 -13.00 -22.29
CA LEU A 209 9.73 -14.44 -22.04
C LEU A 209 8.43 -15.02 -22.59
N GLY A 210 7.29 -14.37 -22.32
CA GLY A 210 5.99 -14.79 -22.85
C GLY A 210 5.94 -14.75 -24.38
N ALA A 211 6.52 -13.72 -24.99
CA ALA A 211 6.63 -13.60 -26.45
C ALA A 211 7.49 -14.73 -27.05
N ALA A 212 8.61 -15.07 -26.41
CA ALA A 212 9.54 -16.10 -26.88
C ALA A 212 8.97 -17.53 -26.87
N LEU A 213 7.80 -17.75 -26.25
CA LEU A 213 7.10 -19.03 -26.30
C LEU A 213 6.39 -19.28 -27.63
N ALA A 214 6.08 -18.22 -28.39
CA ALA A 214 5.59 -18.37 -29.74
C ALA A 214 6.74 -18.66 -30.71
N PRO A 215 6.53 -19.50 -31.74
CA PRO A 215 7.56 -19.74 -32.76
C PRO A 215 7.96 -18.48 -33.52
N MET A 216 7.00 -17.61 -33.84
CA MET A 216 7.20 -16.37 -34.59
C MET A 216 6.36 -15.23 -33.98
N PRO A 217 6.81 -14.63 -32.86
CA PRO A 217 6.09 -13.53 -32.24
C PRO A 217 6.17 -12.27 -33.11
N ASP A 218 5.02 -11.66 -33.44
CA ASP A 218 4.95 -10.39 -34.17
C ASP A 218 5.65 -9.26 -33.37
N PRO A 219 6.71 -8.64 -33.90
CA PRO A 219 7.43 -7.56 -33.22
C PRO A 219 6.55 -6.38 -32.81
N ARG A 220 5.47 -6.09 -33.56
CA ARG A 220 4.54 -5.00 -33.25
C ARG A 220 3.72 -5.30 -32.00
N VAL A 221 3.26 -6.53 -31.84
CA VAL A 221 2.53 -6.99 -30.65
C VAL A 221 3.46 -6.99 -29.44
N VAL A 222 4.70 -7.46 -29.59
CA VAL A 222 5.70 -7.45 -28.51
C VAL A 222 6.05 -6.02 -28.07
N ALA A 223 6.29 -5.11 -29.01
CA ALA A 223 6.57 -3.71 -28.71
C ALA A 223 5.39 -3.01 -28.02
N GLY A 224 4.16 -3.26 -28.50
CA GLY A 224 2.93 -2.77 -27.88
C GLY A 224 2.75 -3.28 -26.45
N ALA A 225 3.01 -4.57 -26.22
CA ALA A 225 2.95 -5.18 -24.89
C ALA A 225 4.00 -4.57 -23.95
N LEU A 226 5.26 -4.40 -24.39
CA LEU A 226 6.31 -3.76 -23.61
C LEU A 226 5.92 -2.33 -23.19
N LEU A 227 5.40 -1.54 -24.14
CA LEU A 227 4.97 -0.18 -23.85
C LEU A 227 3.78 -0.14 -22.87
N ALA A 228 2.77 -0.97 -23.10
CA ALA A 228 1.60 -1.04 -22.23
C ALA A 228 1.97 -1.45 -20.80
N PHE A 229 2.82 -2.47 -20.62
CA PHE A 229 3.27 -2.91 -19.30
C PHE A 229 4.25 -1.93 -18.66
N PHE A 230 5.10 -1.24 -19.42
CA PHE A 230 5.94 -0.17 -18.90
C PHE A 230 5.08 0.97 -18.33
N LEU A 231 4.03 1.38 -19.04
CA LEU A 231 3.11 2.42 -18.59
C LEU A 231 2.28 1.97 -17.37
N ALA A 232 1.80 0.72 -17.36
CA ALA A 232 1.01 0.18 -16.27
C ALA A 232 1.83 -0.08 -14.99
N VAL A 233 2.97 -0.74 -15.10
CA VAL A 233 3.78 -1.18 -13.96
C VAL A 233 4.90 -0.18 -13.65
N GLY A 234 5.71 0.17 -14.66
CA GLY A 234 6.89 1.02 -14.50
C GLY A 234 6.56 2.49 -14.19
N VAL A 235 5.39 2.98 -14.63
CA VAL A 235 4.92 4.35 -14.38
C VAL A 235 3.74 4.35 -13.42
N ALA A 236 2.63 3.69 -13.77
CA ALA A 236 1.39 3.88 -13.02
C ALA A 236 1.42 3.26 -11.62
N ALA A 237 1.75 1.97 -11.51
CA ALA A 237 1.83 1.28 -10.22
C ALA A 237 2.87 1.94 -9.29
N HIS A 238 4.04 2.32 -9.81
CA HIS A 238 5.05 3.02 -9.01
C HIS A 238 4.62 4.41 -8.56
N SER A 239 3.91 5.17 -9.41
CA SER A 239 3.37 6.47 -9.02
C SER A 239 2.35 6.34 -7.89
N PHE A 240 1.47 5.34 -7.98
CA PHE A 240 0.48 5.09 -6.94
C PHE A 240 1.10 4.54 -5.64
N ASP A 241 2.13 3.69 -5.73
CA ASP A 241 2.86 3.21 -4.56
C ASP A 241 3.60 4.37 -3.87
N GLU A 242 4.22 5.25 -4.65
CA GLU A 242 4.97 6.38 -4.09
C GLU A 242 4.07 7.41 -3.38
N LEU A 243 2.81 7.55 -3.79
CA LEU A 243 1.82 8.37 -3.08
C LEU A 243 1.59 7.91 -1.63
N ARG A 244 1.91 6.65 -1.31
CA ARG A 244 1.61 6.02 -0.02
C ARG A 244 2.80 6.07 0.93
N GLY A 245 3.01 7.22 1.54
CA GLY A 245 4.04 7.38 2.57
C GLY A 245 5.47 7.40 2.01
N ARG A 246 5.61 7.68 0.71
CA ARG A 246 6.91 7.96 0.04
C ARG A 246 7.96 6.86 0.27
N PRO A 247 7.64 5.58 -0.03
CA PRO A 247 8.56 4.47 0.17
C PRO A 247 9.90 4.63 -0.56
N LEU A 248 9.94 5.37 -1.67
CA LEU A 248 11.14 5.66 -2.44
C LEU A 248 11.83 6.97 -2.01
N GLY A 249 11.17 7.79 -1.20
CA GLY A 249 11.69 9.07 -0.71
C GLY A 249 11.82 10.13 -1.79
N THR A 250 10.98 10.09 -2.84
CA THR A 250 10.99 11.11 -3.90
C THR A 250 10.33 12.40 -3.44
N HIS A 251 10.76 13.54 -4.01
CA HIS A 251 10.15 14.85 -3.76
C HIS A 251 9.11 15.23 -4.83
N ILE A 252 8.65 14.26 -5.64
CA ILE A 252 7.67 14.51 -6.71
C ILE A 252 6.33 14.94 -6.08
N PRO A 253 5.76 16.10 -6.42
CA PRO A 253 4.48 16.53 -5.88
C PRO A 253 3.37 15.48 -6.05
N SER A 254 2.52 15.31 -5.04
CA SER A 254 1.46 14.28 -5.07
C SER A 254 0.51 14.46 -6.27
N ALA A 255 0.24 15.69 -6.69
CA ALA A 255 -0.55 15.96 -7.90
C ALA A 255 0.11 15.38 -9.17
N ILE A 256 1.44 15.48 -9.28
CA ILE A 256 2.19 14.92 -10.42
C ILE A 256 2.15 13.40 -10.37
N LEU A 257 2.32 12.77 -9.20
CA LEU A 257 2.22 11.31 -9.07
C LEU A 257 0.82 10.79 -9.41
N VAL A 258 -0.25 11.45 -8.95
CA VAL A 258 -1.62 11.09 -9.34
C VAL A 258 -1.77 11.21 -10.86
N THR A 259 -1.26 12.29 -11.44
CA THR A 259 -1.37 12.55 -12.89
C THR A 259 -0.61 11.50 -13.70
N LEU A 260 0.67 11.23 -13.37
CA LEU A 260 1.48 10.20 -14.01
C LEU A 260 0.86 8.81 -13.85
N GLY A 261 0.39 8.52 -12.64
CA GLY A 261 -0.34 7.30 -12.30
C GLY A 261 -1.55 7.07 -13.20
N SER A 262 -2.45 8.05 -13.23
CA SER A 262 -3.69 7.98 -14.01
C SER A 262 -3.43 7.98 -15.51
N ILE A 263 -2.54 8.84 -16.03
CA ILE A 263 -2.22 8.89 -17.46
C ILE A 263 -1.55 7.60 -17.91
N GLY A 264 -0.58 7.08 -17.14
CA GLY A 264 0.08 5.81 -17.44
C GLY A 264 -0.91 4.64 -17.52
N LEU A 265 -1.82 4.54 -16.54
CA LEU A 265 -2.84 3.50 -16.52
C LEU A 265 -3.82 3.64 -17.70
N LEU A 266 -4.33 4.85 -17.96
CA LEU A 266 -5.24 5.09 -19.07
C LEU A 266 -4.59 4.80 -20.43
N ALA A 267 -3.33 5.19 -20.61
CA ALA A 267 -2.57 4.92 -21.83
C ALA A 267 -2.33 3.41 -22.03
N ALA A 268 -1.97 2.68 -20.96
CA ALA A 268 -1.84 1.23 -21.01
C ALA A 268 -3.16 0.54 -21.39
N VAL A 269 -4.28 0.97 -20.80
CA VAL A 269 -5.62 0.46 -21.15
C VAL A 269 -5.95 0.77 -22.60
N ALA A 270 -5.70 2.00 -23.07
CA ALA A 270 -5.94 2.38 -24.46
C ALA A 270 -5.15 1.51 -25.45
N LEU A 271 -3.87 1.24 -25.18
CA LEU A 271 -3.06 0.30 -25.97
C LEU A 271 -3.65 -1.12 -25.95
N GLY A 272 -4.14 -1.57 -24.80
CA GLY A 272 -4.86 -2.85 -24.68
C GLY A 272 -6.14 -2.90 -25.50
N LEU A 273 -6.93 -1.82 -25.55
CA LEU A 273 -8.14 -1.72 -26.36
C LEU A 273 -7.81 -1.72 -27.86
N ILE A 274 -6.75 -1.02 -28.27
CA ILE A 274 -6.24 -1.05 -29.65
C ILE A 274 -5.82 -2.48 -30.01
N ALA A 275 -5.06 -3.17 -29.14
CA ALA A 275 -4.68 -4.56 -29.36
C ALA A 275 -5.89 -5.50 -29.43
N ALA A 276 -6.95 -5.27 -28.65
CA ALA A 276 -8.17 -6.08 -28.72
C ALA A 276 -8.90 -5.93 -30.07
N SER A 277 -8.75 -4.80 -30.77
CA SER A 277 -9.33 -4.64 -32.12
C SER A 277 -8.68 -5.54 -33.16
N THR A 278 -7.42 -5.96 -32.94
CA THR A 278 -6.69 -6.85 -33.84
C THR A 278 -6.67 -8.30 -33.36
N LEU A 279 -6.56 -8.52 -32.05
CA LEU A 279 -6.48 -9.85 -31.42
C LEU A 279 -7.86 -10.46 -31.13
N GLY A 280 -8.92 -9.64 -31.14
CA GLY A 280 -10.30 -10.05 -30.87
C GLY A 280 -10.78 -9.70 -29.46
N PRO A 281 -12.12 -9.75 -29.23
CA PRO A 281 -12.75 -9.24 -28.01
C PRO A 281 -12.38 -10.01 -26.74
N TRP A 282 -11.93 -11.27 -26.84
CA TRP A 282 -11.46 -12.06 -25.70
C TRP A 282 -10.27 -11.39 -24.98
N PHE A 283 -9.44 -10.64 -25.72
CA PHE A 283 -8.28 -9.95 -25.17
C PHE A 283 -8.67 -8.84 -24.19
N LEU A 284 -9.90 -8.30 -24.29
CA LEU A 284 -10.43 -7.32 -23.34
C LEU A 284 -10.48 -7.87 -21.90
N ALA A 285 -10.66 -9.18 -21.73
CA ALA A 285 -10.63 -9.80 -20.41
C ALA A 285 -9.24 -9.67 -19.77
N LEU A 286 -8.17 -9.88 -20.53
CA LEU A 286 -6.80 -9.70 -20.06
C LEU A 286 -6.50 -8.22 -19.75
N VAL A 287 -6.95 -7.30 -20.60
CA VAL A 287 -6.81 -5.86 -20.37
C VAL A 287 -7.51 -5.45 -19.08
N ALA A 288 -8.74 -5.92 -18.87
CA ALA A 288 -9.53 -5.65 -17.66
C ALA A 288 -8.84 -6.22 -16.42
N VAL A 289 -8.37 -7.47 -16.46
CA VAL A 289 -7.61 -8.08 -15.35
C VAL A 289 -6.36 -7.27 -15.03
N GLY A 290 -5.57 -6.89 -16.03
CA GLY A 290 -4.35 -6.09 -15.84
C GLY A 290 -4.64 -4.74 -15.18
N ALA A 291 -5.64 -4.01 -15.68
CA ALA A 291 -6.05 -2.73 -15.09
C ALA A 291 -6.54 -2.88 -13.65
N VAL A 292 -7.35 -3.90 -13.38
CA VAL A 292 -7.83 -4.22 -12.03
C VAL A 292 -6.66 -4.56 -11.10
N LEU A 293 -5.69 -5.37 -11.53
CA LEU A 293 -4.52 -5.71 -10.72
C LEU A 293 -3.74 -4.46 -10.32
N VAL A 294 -3.51 -3.51 -11.23
CA VAL A 294 -2.80 -2.26 -10.92
C VAL A 294 -3.55 -1.46 -9.86
N VAL A 295 -4.88 -1.33 -10.04
CA VAL A 295 -5.74 -0.62 -9.10
C VAL A 295 -5.78 -1.32 -7.73
N LEU A 296 -6.02 -2.63 -7.69
CA LEU A 296 -6.08 -3.39 -6.43
C LEU A 296 -4.74 -3.36 -5.69
N TYR A 297 -3.62 -3.45 -6.41
CA TYR A 297 -2.30 -3.31 -5.82
C TYR A 297 -2.08 -1.89 -5.27
N ALA A 298 -2.42 -0.87 -6.05
CA ALA A 298 -2.41 0.53 -5.63
C ALA A 298 -3.35 0.81 -4.44
N PHE A 299 -4.34 -0.05 -4.19
CA PHE A 299 -5.21 0.01 -3.02
C PHE A 299 -4.76 -0.83 -1.82
N GLU A 300 -3.61 -1.52 -1.91
CA GLU A 300 -3.12 -2.49 -0.91
C GLU A 300 -4.15 -3.57 -0.56
N VAL A 301 -4.94 -4.00 -1.55
CA VAL A 301 -5.91 -5.07 -1.33
C VAL A 301 -5.16 -6.34 -0.90
N PRO A 302 -5.47 -6.95 0.27
CA PRO A 302 -4.60 -7.96 0.89
C PRO A 302 -4.26 -9.14 -0.03
N LEU A 303 -5.22 -9.57 -0.85
CA LEU A 303 -5.04 -10.65 -1.80
C LEU A 303 -3.90 -10.35 -2.79
N VAL A 304 -3.93 -9.16 -3.40
CA VAL A 304 -2.98 -8.76 -4.45
C VAL A 304 -1.67 -8.21 -3.86
N HIS A 305 -1.72 -7.57 -2.69
CA HIS A 305 -0.53 -6.99 -2.04
C HIS A 305 0.33 -8.03 -1.29
N SER A 306 -0.21 -9.23 -1.02
CA SER A 306 0.53 -10.36 -0.47
C SER A 306 1.73 -10.76 -1.33
N ASP A 307 2.70 -11.47 -0.76
CA ASP A 307 3.89 -11.94 -1.51
C ASP A 307 3.48 -12.83 -2.70
N LEU A 308 2.51 -13.72 -2.49
CA LEU A 308 1.96 -14.58 -3.53
C LEU A 308 1.14 -13.78 -4.56
N GLY A 309 0.29 -12.85 -4.10
CA GLY A 309 -0.51 -11.99 -4.97
C GLY A 309 0.35 -11.16 -5.92
N PHE A 310 1.42 -10.56 -5.40
CA PHE A 310 2.41 -9.83 -6.20
C PHE A 310 3.09 -10.75 -7.20
N ALA A 311 3.50 -11.95 -6.79
CA ALA A 311 4.17 -12.88 -7.67
C ALA A 311 3.30 -13.33 -8.84
N LEU A 312 2.01 -13.60 -8.58
CA LEU A 312 1.05 -13.94 -9.63
C LEU A 312 0.75 -12.73 -10.52
N ALA A 313 0.54 -11.55 -9.92
CA ALA A 313 0.17 -10.34 -10.64
C ALA A 313 1.31 -9.78 -11.50
N TRP A 314 2.52 -9.67 -10.97
CA TRP A 314 3.68 -9.05 -11.65
C TRP A 314 4.71 -10.06 -12.18
N GLY A 315 4.55 -11.35 -11.88
CA GLY A 315 5.34 -12.43 -12.46
C GLY A 315 4.58 -13.21 -13.53
N GLY A 316 3.57 -13.97 -13.11
CA GLY A 316 2.84 -14.87 -14.00
C GLY A 316 1.96 -14.18 -15.04
N PHE A 317 1.16 -13.19 -14.63
CA PHE A 317 0.22 -12.52 -15.53
C PHE A 317 0.88 -11.83 -16.75
N PRO A 318 2.03 -11.11 -16.64
CA PRO A 318 2.74 -10.57 -17.79
C PRO A 318 3.12 -11.63 -18.84
N VAL A 319 3.57 -12.81 -18.39
CA VAL A 319 3.87 -13.95 -19.28
C VAL A 319 2.60 -14.41 -19.97
N ILE A 320 1.53 -14.67 -19.22
CA ILE A 320 0.24 -15.14 -19.75
C ILE A 320 -0.32 -14.16 -20.77
N ALA A 321 -0.36 -12.87 -20.44
CA ALA A 321 -0.93 -11.84 -21.29
C ALA A 321 -0.19 -11.74 -22.63
N THR A 322 1.14 -11.75 -22.59
CA THR A 322 1.95 -11.64 -23.81
C THR A 322 1.93 -12.93 -24.61
N ALA A 323 2.08 -14.08 -23.95
CA ALA A 323 2.01 -15.40 -24.58
C ALA A 323 0.66 -15.62 -25.28
N ALA A 324 -0.45 -15.22 -24.65
CA ALA A 324 -1.77 -15.26 -25.27
C ALA A 324 -1.86 -14.30 -26.47
N ALA A 325 -1.31 -13.09 -26.37
CA ALA A 325 -1.33 -12.10 -27.45
C ALA A 325 -0.55 -12.57 -28.70
N VAL A 326 0.52 -13.34 -28.52
CA VAL A 326 1.33 -13.88 -29.64
C VAL A 326 0.93 -15.30 -30.05
N GLY A 327 -0.13 -15.86 -29.46
CA GLY A 327 -0.63 -17.21 -29.80
C GLY A 327 0.28 -18.37 -29.36
N ALA A 328 0.98 -18.21 -28.24
CA ALA A 328 1.86 -19.24 -27.72
C ALA A 328 1.11 -20.49 -27.18
N PRO A 329 1.74 -21.68 -27.16
CA PRO A 329 1.11 -22.88 -26.63
C PRO A 329 0.75 -22.78 -25.14
N ALA A 330 -0.44 -23.25 -24.76
CA ALA A 330 -0.97 -23.12 -23.39
C ALA A 330 -0.08 -23.80 -22.33
N VAL A 331 0.42 -25.02 -22.59
CA VAL A 331 1.26 -25.76 -21.63
C VAL A 331 2.56 -25.01 -21.34
N ALA A 332 3.23 -24.53 -22.39
CA ALA A 332 4.44 -23.72 -22.24
C ALA A 332 4.15 -22.40 -21.50
N THR A 333 3.01 -21.77 -21.80
CA THR A 333 2.55 -20.54 -21.14
C THR A 333 2.37 -20.73 -19.64
N VAL A 334 1.67 -21.79 -19.22
CA VAL A 334 1.44 -22.09 -17.80
C VAL A 334 2.76 -22.37 -17.07
N ALA A 335 3.64 -23.18 -17.66
CA ALA A 335 4.94 -23.50 -17.07
C ALA A 335 5.83 -22.25 -16.91
N ALA A 336 5.92 -21.41 -17.94
CA ALA A 336 6.68 -20.17 -17.91
C ALA A 336 6.09 -19.15 -16.92
N ALA A 337 4.77 -19.02 -16.87
CA ALA A 337 4.09 -18.13 -15.93
C ALA A 337 4.29 -18.58 -14.47
N PHE A 338 4.29 -19.88 -14.21
CA PHE A 338 4.62 -20.44 -12.90
C PHE A 338 6.07 -20.11 -12.53
N GLY A 339 7.03 -20.34 -13.44
CA GLY A 339 8.44 -19.97 -13.23
C GLY A 339 8.63 -18.48 -12.96
N ALA A 340 7.99 -17.60 -13.73
CA ALA A 340 8.02 -16.15 -13.53
C ALA A 340 7.42 -15.75 -12.17
N SER A 341 6.36 -16.43 -11.74
CA SER A 341 5.78 -16.21 -10.40
C SER A 341 6.75 -16.61 -9.30
N LEU A 342 7.41 -17.78 -9.40
CA LEU A 342 8.43 -18.19 -8.44
C LEU A 342 9.62 -17.23 -8.37
N LEU A 343 10.07 -16.72 -9.53
CA LEU A 343 11.13 -15.72 -9.60
C LEU A 343 10.72 -14.39 -8.94
N SER A 344 9.47 -13.96 -9.12
CA SER A 344 8.92 -12.78 -8.44
C SER A 344 8.75 -13.00 -6.92
N LEU A 345 8.43 -14.23 -6.50
CA LEU A 345 8.46 -14.62 -5.09
C LEU A 345 9.89 -14.55 -4.52
N ALA A 346 10.87 -15.11 -5.22
CA ALA A 346 12.27 -15.03 -4.84
C ALA A 346 12.74 -13.57 -4.72
N GLN A 347 12.34 -12.72 -5.67
CA GLN A 347 12.57 -11.28 -5.60
C GLN A 347 12.00 -10.68 -4.30
N ARG A 348 10.76 -10.99 -3.91
CA ARG A 348 10.17 -10.49 -2.65
C ARG A 348 10.83 -11.05 -1.40
N THR A 349 11.20 -12.32 -1.41
CA THR A 349 11.91 -12.99 -0.31
C THR A 349 13.25 -12.32 -0.03
N LEU A 350 14.02 -12.00 -1.08
CA LEU A 350 15.32 -11.33 -0.94
C LEU A 350 15.19 -9.84 -0.60
N SER A 351 14.23 -9.15 -1.22
CA SER A 351 14.13 -7.69 -1.12
C SER A 351 13.41 -7.20 0.15
N THR A 352 12.54 -8.00 0.75
CA THR A 352 11.75 -7.58 1.91
C THR A 352 12.60 -7.34 3.17
N PRO A 353 13.51 -8.26 3.56
CA PRO A 353 14.44 -8.02 4.68
C PRO A 353 15.31 -6.79 4.43
N VAL A 354 15.84 -6.63 3.22
CA VAL A 354 16.67 -5.48 2.82
C VAL A 354 15.91 -4.15 2.98
N ARG A 355 14.68 -4.07 2.44
CA ARG A 355 13.82 -2.89 2.60
C ARG A 355 13.49 -2.61 4.06
N ARG A 356 13.23 -3.65 4.86
CA ARG A 356 12.90 -3.51 6.28
C ARG A 356 14.09 -2.94 7.06
N ILE A 357 15.30 -3.47 6.84
CA ILE A 357 16.52 -2.97 7.49
C ILE A 357 16.74 -1.50 7.09
N ARG A 358 16.76 -1.18 5.80
CA ARG A 358 16.99 0.20 5.32
C ARG A 358 15.98 1.23 5.85
N ARG A 359 14.70 0.87 5.88
CA ARG A 359 13.60 1.82 6.17
C ARG A 359 13.21 1.90 7.63
N LYS A 360 13.45 0.84 8.41
CA LYS A 360 12.89 0.69 9.76
C LYS A 360 13.90 0.37 10.84
N ALA A 361 15.10 -0.13 10.51
CA ALA A 361 16.10 -0.42 11.53
C ALA A 361 16.77 0.88 11.98
N VAL A 362 16.77 1.13 13.28
CA VAL A 362 17.55 2.23 13.90
C VAL A 362 19.01 1.82 14.04
N GLU A 363 19.24 0.53 14.35
CA GLU A 363 20.56 -0.05 14.56
C GLU A 363 20.53 -1.57 14.31
N VAL A 364 21.64 -2.11 13.82
CA VAL A 364 21.89 -3.56 13.70
C VAL A 364 23.26 -3.83 14.28
N ARG A 365 23.33 -4.68 15.31
CA ARG A 365 24.58 -5.14 15.94
C ARG A 365 24.51 -6.63 16.24
N GLY A 366 25.61 -7.32 16.02
CA GLY A 366 25.83 -8.70 16.41
C GLY A 366 27.23 -9.15 16.05
N GLU A 367 27.49 -10.44 16.27
CA GLU A 367 28.70 -11.10 15.81
C GLU A 367 28.36 -12.53 15.38
N VAL A 368 29.06 -13.02 14.37
CA VAL A 368 29.06 -14.44 13.99
C VAL A 368 30.30 -15.05 14.63
N ARG A 369 30.12 -16.07 15.47
CA ARG A 369 31.23 -16.86 16.01
C ARG A 369 31.31 -18.17 15.24
N TYR A 370 32.47 -18.44 14.66
CA TYR A 370 32.71 -19.66 13.91
C TYR A 370 33.29 -20.75 14.80
N ALA A 371 33.21 -21.99 14.32
CA ALA A 371 33.65 -23.16 15.08
C ALA A 371 35.17 -23.17 15.38
N ASP A 372 35.97 -22.44 14.59
CA ASP A 372 37.41 -22.25 14.80
C ASP A 372 37.74 -21.15 15.83
N GLY A 373 36.72 -20.55 16.44
CA GLY A 373 36.86 -19.47 17.41
C GLY A 373 37.03 -18.08 16.78
N SER A 374 37.10 -17.97 15.45
CA SER A 374 37.09 -16.68 14.77
C SER A 374 35.73 -15.99 14.92
N THR A 375 35.74 -14.65 14.91
CA THR A 375 34.53 -13.84 15.05
C THR A 375 34.44 -12.81 13.94
N ASP A 376 33.23 -12.61 13.43
CA ASP A 376 32.93 -11.63 12.40
C ASP A 376 31.87 -10.64 12.92
N PRO A 377 32.10 -9.32 12.86
CA PRO A 377 31.08 -8.37 13.24
C PRO A 377 29.89 -8.43 12.27
N LEU A 378 28.67 -8.45 12.81
CA LEU A 378 27.43 -8.45 12.05
C LEU A 378 26.77 -7.07 12.16
N ASP A 379 26.72 -6.37 11.04
CA ASP A 379 26.07 -5.07 10.91
C ASP A 379 25.00 -5.08 9.80
N ALA A 380 24.31 -3.94 9.63
CA ALA A 380 23.28 -3.78 8.61
C ALA A 380 23.81 -4.02 7.18
N SER A 381 25.05 -3.61 6.91
CA SER A 381 25.65 -3.70 5.58
C SER A 381 25.89 -5.16 5.18
N ARG A 382 26.42 -5.98 6.10
CA ARG A 382 26.65 -7.41 5.87
C ARG A 382 25.34 -8.19 5.70
N LEU A 383 24.29 -7.85 6.46
CA LEU A 383 22.97 -8.48 6.31
C LEU A 383 22.29 -8.15 4.97
N ILE A 384 22.56 -6.96 4.41
CA ILE A 384 21.98 -6.52 3.14
C ILE A 384 22.79 -7.02 1.94
N ALA A 385 24.11 -7.14 2.07
CA ALA A 385 25.02 -7.37 0.96
C ALA A 385 24.67 -8.60 0.11
N ALA A 386 24.49 -9.77 0.73
CA ALA A 386 24.22 -11.01 -0.01
C ALA A 386 22.85 -11.00 -0.72
N PRO A 387 21.71 -10.68 -0.06
CA PRO A 387 20.43 -10.56 -0.76
C PRO A 387 20.44 -9.52 -1.87
N GLU A 388 21.13 -8.39 -1.69
CA GLU A 388 21.23 -7.36 -2.71
C GLU A 388 22.07 -7.80 -3.91
N ALA A 389 23.19 -8.47 -3.69
CA ALA A 389 24.00 -9.05 -4.76
C ALA A 389 23.19 -10.08 -5.56
N ALA A 390 22.43 -10.95 -4.88
CA ALA A 390 21.53 -11.90 -5.53
C ALA A 390 20.47 -11.18 -6.37
N LEU A 391 19.82 -10.14 -5.85
CA LEU A 391 18.85 -9.34 -6.61
C LEU A 391 19.48 -8.71 -7.86
N ARG A 392 20.69 -8.14 -7.73
CA ARG A 392 21.44 -7.54 -8.86
C ARG A 392 21.72 -8.56 -9.97
N LEU A 393 22.17 -9.75 -9.62
CA LEU A 393 22.46 -10.80 -10.59
C LEU A 393 21.19 -11.35 -11.24
N LEU A 394 20.13 -11.56 -10.45
CA LEU A 394 18.89 -12.14 -10.95
C LEU A 394 18.18 -11.24 -11.97
N TRP A 395 18.10 -9.92 -11.75
CA TRP A 395 17.44 -9.03 -12.71
C TRP A 395 18.21 -8.97 -14.04
N LEU A 396 19.54 -8.90 -13.97
CA LEU A 396 20.42 -8.94 -15.15
C LEU A 396 20.26 -10.26 -15.91
N ALA A 397 20.30 -11.39 -15.19
CA ALA A 397 20.12 -12.71 -15.78
C ALA A 397 18.76 -12.84 -16.46
N MET A 398 17.67 -12.38 -15.81
CA MET A 398 16.33 -12.48 -16.37
C MET A 398 16.17 -11.65 -17.65
N VAL A 399 16.69 -10.43 -17.65
CA VAL A 399 16.70 -9.56 -18.84
C VAL A 399 17.51 -10.21 -19.96
N ALA A 400 18.72 -10.67 -19.68
CA ALA A 400 19.61 -11.28 -20.68
C ALA A 400 19.00 -12.56 -21.28
N ILE A 401 18.50 -13.47 -20.43
CA ILE A 401 17.87 -14.73 -20.86
C ILE A 401 16.62 -14.44 -21.71
N SER A 402 15.78 -13.50 -21.30
CA SER A 402 14.53 -13.21 -22.01
C SER A 402 14.78 -12.51 -23.35
N ILE A 403 15.77 -11.61 -23.43
CA ILE A 403 16.22 -11.02 -24.70
C ILE A 403 16.80 -12.10 -25.60
N GLY A 404 17.73 -12.94 -25.11
CA GLY A 404 18.33 -14.01 -25.90
C GLY A 404 17.30 -15.01 -26.42
N SER A 405 16.31 -15.37 -25.59
CA SER A 405 15.22 -16.28 -25.98
C SER A 405 14.37 -15.70 -27.09
N LEU A 406 14.04 -14.41 -27.03
CA LEU A 406 13.25 -13.74 -28.05
C LEU A 406 14.05 -13.55 -29.35
N LEU A 407 15.31 -13.12 -29.25
CA LEU A 407 16.20 -12.99 -30.41
C LEU A 407 16.38 -14.32 -31.13
N ALA A 408 16.52 -15.42 -30.40
CA ALA A 408 16.60 -16.76 -31.00
C ALA A 408 15.36 -17.10 -31.86
N ARG A 409 14.16 -16.61 -31.49
CA ARG A 409 12.95 -16.77 -32.31
C ARG A 409 13.02 -15.95 -33.59
N TRP A 410 13.48 -14.70 -33.51
CA TRP A 410 13.60 -13.83 -34.68
C TRP A 410 14.77 -14.16 -35.60
N SER A 411 15.83 -14.79 -35.09
CA SER A 411 17.02 -15.17 -35.86
C SER A 411 16.94 -16.58 -36.46
N SER A 412 15.88 -17.34 -36.19
CA SER A 412 15.64 -18.65 -36.80
C SER A 412 15.00 -18.54 -38.20
N LEU A 413 15.12 -17.36 -38.82
CA LEU A 413 14.77 -16.99 -40.19
C LEU A 413 16.07 -16.87 -41.00
#